data_AF-A0A3C0B9D7-F1
#
_entry.id   AF-A0A3C0B9D7-F1
#
_cell.length_a   1.000
_cell.length_b   1.000
_cell.length_c   1.000
_cell.angle_alpha   90.00
_cell.angle_beta   90.00
_cell.angle_gamma   90.00
#
_symmetry.space_group_name_H-M   'P 1'
#
loop_
_entity.id
_entity.type
_entity.pdbx_description
1 polymer ?
#
loop_
_entity_poly.entity_id
_entity_poly.type
_entity_poly.pdbx_seq_one_letter_code
_entity_poly.pdbx_strand_id
1 'polypeptide(L)'
;MAYRDKHSQGFITYGRSLASGALISLVAGVVMAVYTYVFFKFFDPELINQMLDTAAQNLADRGMTEDQIDQAMSFSAKTMTPIGLAIISMLSLTFYGTIFSLITSIFTKKEDTSFDAAFPEN
;
A
#
# COMPACT_ATOMS: atom_id res chain seq x y z
N MET A 1 24.30 21.19 -19.32
CA MET A 1 24.23 19.82 -18.72
C MET A 1 25.13 19.73 -17.49
N ALA A 2 24.97 20.62 -16.51
CA ALA A 2 25.89 20.74 -15.35
C ALA A 2 25.16 20.70 -14.00
N TYR A 3 23.97 20.09 -13.96
CA TYR A 3 23.16 19.93 -12.74
C TYR A 3 22.85 18.46 -12.42
N ARG A 4 23.36 17.52 -13.24
CA ARG A 4 23.13 16.08 -13.11
C ARG A 4 24.20 15.35 -12.27
N ASP A 5 25.33 16.01 -11.99
CA ASP A 5 26.55 15.34 -11.49
C ASP A 5 26.96 15.69 -10.05
N LYS A 6 26.14 16.38 -9.25
CA LYS A 6 26.66 16.88 -7.94
C LYS A 6 26.49 15.99 -6.71
N HIS A 7 25.66 14.93 -6.69
CA HIS A 7 25.41 14.23 -5.41
C HIS A 7 25.24 12.71 -5.38
N SER A 8 25.27 12.01 -6.53
CA SER A 8 24.98 10.57 -6.51
C SER A 8 25.65 9.76 -7.64
N GLN A 9 26.84 10.14 -8.10
CA GLN A 9 27.73 9.37 -9.01
C GLN A 9 27.07 8.25 -9.85
N GLY A 10 25.94 8.45 -10.53
CA GLY A 10 25.23 7.37 -11.24
C GLY A 10 24.71 6.16 -10.43
N PHE A 11 24.97 6.04 -9.13
CA PHE A 11 24.62 4.86 -8.31
C PHE A 11 23.60 5.21 -7.23
N ILE A 12 22.35 4.82 -7.43
CA ILE A 12 21.32 4.95 -6.40
C ILE A 12 21.53 3.81 -5.39
N THR A 13 22.05 4.14 -4.22
CA THR A 13 22.21 3.20 -3.10
C THR A 13 20.84 2.60 -2.72
N TYR A 14 20.81 1.31 -2.38
CA TYR A 14 19.59 0.55 -2.01
C TYR A 14 18.65 1.32 -1.07
N GLY A 15 19.19 1.97 -0.02
CA GLY A 15 18.41 2.78 0.91
C GLY A 15 17.72 4.03 0.30
N ARG A 16 18.30 4.66 -0.73
CA ARG A 16 17.69 5.82 -1.41
C ARG A 16 16.58 5.40 -2.38
N SER A 17 16.74 4.28 -3.09
CA SER A 17 15.67 3.70 -3.92
C SER A 17 14.48 3.25 -3.07
N LEU A 18 14.74 2.63 -1.93
CA LEU A 18 13.71 2.23 -0.98
C LEU A 18 12.98 3.42 -0.36
N ALA A 19 13.72 4.42 0.12
CA ALA A 19 13.13 5.61 0.71
C ALA A 19 12.25 6.38 -0.30
N SER A 20 12.68 6.48 -1.55
CA SER A 20 11.88 7.12 -2.60
C SER A 20 10.61 6.34 -2.94
N GLY A 21 10.68 5.02 -3.10
CA GLY A 21 9.48 4.20 -3.36
C GLY A 21 8.50 4.16 -2.17
N ALA A 22 9.00 4.19 -0.93
CA ALA A 22 8.15 4.31 0.26
C ALA A 22 7.45 5.68 0.36
N LEU A 23 8.11 6.78 -0.04
CA LEU A 23 7.48 8.10 -0.09
C LEU A 23 6.40 8.17 -1.18
N ILE A 24 6.67 7.58 -2.35
CA ILE A 24 5.69 7.50 -3.44
C ILE A 24 4.47 6.68 -3.00
N SER A 25 4.68 5.53 -2.35
CA SER A 25 3.57 4.69 -1.87
C SER A 25 2.76 5.38 -0.78
N LEU A 26 3.39 6.17 0.09
CA LEU A 26 2.70 6.97 1.11
C LEU A 26 1.79 8.03 0.48
N VAL A 27 2.29 8.79 -0.50
CA VAL A 27 1.49 9.82 -1.20
C VAL A 27 0.33 9.18 -1.97
N ALA A 28 0.59 8.08 -2.67
CA ALA A 28 -0.47 7.31 -3.35
C ALA A 28 -1.50 6.76 -2.35
N GLY A 29 -1.04 6.28 -1.20
CA GLY A 29 -1.86 5.84 -0.07
C GLY A 29 -2.85 6.90 0.38
N VAL A 30 -2.37 8.13 0.62
CA VAL A 30 -3.21 9.25 1.06
C VAL A 30 -4.24 9.63 0.00
N VAL A 31 -3.84 9.72 -1.28
CA VAL A 31 -4.78 10.02 -2.37
C VAL A 31 -5.87 8.96 -2.47
N MET A 32 -5.49 7.67 -2.38
CA MET A 32 -6.43 6.56 -2.41
C MET A 32 -7.38 6.58 -1.20
N ALA A 33 -6.88 6.94 -0.01
CA ALA A 33 -7.71 7.05 1.19
C ALA A 33 -8.83 8.07 1.01
N VAL A 34 -8.48 9.25 0.48
CA VAL A 34 -9.44 10.32 0.20
C VAL A 34 -10.44 9.88 -0.86
N TYR A 35 -9.98 9.25 -1.94
CA TYR A 35 -10.85 8.71 -2.99
C TYR A 35 -11.86 7.69 -2.41
N THR A 36 -11.36 6.69 -1.67
CA THR A 36 -12.18 5.65 -1.04
C THR A 36 -13.24 6.25 -0.11
N TYR A 37 -12.84 7.19 0.75
CA TYR A 37 -13.78 7.87 1.64
C TYR A 37 -14.87 8.60 0.87
N VAL A 38 -14.50 9.37 -0.17
CA VAL A 38 -15.45 10.14 -0.96
C VAL A 38 -16.40 9.21 -1.73
N PHE A 39 -15.87 8.15 -2.34
CA PHE A 39 -16.63 7.16 -3.09
C PHE A 39 -17.71 6.51 -2.22
N PHE A 40 -17.33 5.90 -1.11
CA PHE A 40 -18.26 5.21 -0.22
C PHE A 40 -19.17 6.16 0.57
N LYS A 41 -18.82 7.45 0.73
CA LYS A 41 -19.68 8.39 1.45
C LYS A 41 -20.67 9.12 0.56
N PHE A 42 -20.27 9.50 -0.66
CA PHE A 42 -21.05 10.40 -1.51
C PHE A 42 -21.56 9.77 -2.79
N PHE A 43 -20.85 8.77 -3.35
CA PHE A 43 -21.26 8.15 -4.60
C PHE A 43 -22.08 6.89 -4.36
N ASP A 44 -21.60 5.99 -3.49
CA ASP A 44 -22.27 4.73 -3.21
C ASP A 44 -22.17 4.31 -1.73
N PRO A 45 -23.01 4.89 -0.85
CA PRO A 45 -23.08 4.52 0.54
C PRO A 45 -23.75 3.15 0.79
N GLU A 46 -24.49 2.64 -0.19
CA GLU A 46 -25.21 1.37 -0.07
C GLU A 46 -24.30 0.16 -0.31
N LEU A 47 -23.24 0.35 -1.09
CA LEU A 47 -22.24 -0.68 -1.36
C LEU A 47 -21.64 -1.30 -0.10
N ILE A 48 -21.45 -0.52 0.98
CA ILE A 48 -20.96 -1.06 2.26
C ILE A 48 -21.95 -2.08 2.84
N ASN A 49 -23.26 -1.80 2.78
CA ASN A 49 -24.27 -2.73 3.28
C ASN A 49 -24.28 -4.00 2.43
N GLN A 50 -24.21 -3.86 1.10
CA GLN A 50 -24.14 -5.01 0.19
C GLN A 50 -22.88 -5.86 0.44
N MET A 51 -21.75 -5.23 0.76
CA MET A 51 -20.51 -5.93 1.14
C MET A 51 -20.68 -6.71 2.45
N LEU A 52 -21.37 -6.15 3.45
CA LEU A 52 -21.67 -6.83 4.70
C LEU A 52 -22.63 -8.01 4.48
N ASP A 53 -23.69 -7.84 3.70
CA ASP A 53 -24.62 -8.92 3.37
C ASP A 53 -23.93 -10.07 2.63
N THR A 54 -23.08 -9.73 1.65
CA THR A 54 -22.29 -10.71 0.92
C THR A 54 -21.30 -11.43 1.84
N ALA A 55 -20.71 -10.72 2.81
CA ALA A 55 -19.81 -11.32 3.80
C ALA A 55 -20.56 -12.29 4.72
N ALA A 56 -21.75 -11.92 5.21
CA ALA A 56 -22.59 -12.79 6.02
C ALA A 56 -22.99 -14.07 5.26
N GLN A 57 -23.41 -13.94 4.00
CA GLN A 57 -23.72 -15.08 3.13
C GLN A 57 -22.51 -16.00 2.93
N ASN A 58 -21.32 -15.44 2.69
CA ASN A 58 -20.09 -16.22 2.57
C ASN A 58 -19.74 -17.02 3.84
N LEU A 59 -20.06 -16.48 5.02
CA LEU A 59 -19.84 -17.18 6.29
C LEU A 59 -20.88 -18.29 6.49
N ALA A 60 -22.13 -18.03 6.13
CA ALA A 60 -23.20 -19.04 6.13
C ALA A 60 -22.88 -20.21 5.17
N ASP A 61 -22.40 -19.92 3.96
CA ASP A 61 -22.00 -20.92 2.97
C ASP A 61 -20.83 -21.79 3.43
N ARG A 62 -19.99 -21.26 4.34
CA ARG A 62 -18.91 -22.00 5.00
C ARG A 62 -19.39 -22.89 6.15
N GLY A 63 -20.70 -22.93 6.40
CA GLY A 63 -21.31 -23.75 7.46
C GLY A 63 -21.09 -23.21 8.87
N MET A 64 -20.81 -21.91 9.02
CA MET A 64 -20.72 -21.28 10.35
C MET A 64 -22.09 -21.20 11.01
N THR A 65 -22.12 -21.29 12.34
CA THR A 65 -23.37 -21.13 13.11
C THR A 65 -23.83 -19.68 13.13
N GLU A 66 -25.12 -19.41 13.32
CA GLU A 66 -25.66 -18.05 13.40
C GLU A 66 -24.90 -17.19 14.44
N ASP A 67 -24.62 -17.74 15.63
CA ASP A 67 -23.84 -17.05 16.66
C ASP A 67 -22.43 -16.63 16.20
N GLN A 68 -21.77 -17.46 15.38
CA GLN A 68 -20.44 -17.16 14.84
C GLN A 68 -20.51 -16.08 13.76
N ILE A 69 -21.56 -16.12 12.93
CA ILE A 69 -21.81 -15.13 11.89
C ILE A 69 -22.11 -13.78 12.54
N ASP A 70 -23.01 -13.72 13.51
CA ASP A 70 -23.36 -12.49 14.22
C ASP A 70 -22.15 -11.87 14.93
N GLN A 71 -21.31 -12.71 15.56
CA GLN A 71 -20.09 -12.24 16.18
C GLN A 71 -19.12 -11.64 15.13
N ALA A 72 -18.89 -12.33 14.01
CA ALA A 72 -18.03 -11.85 12.93
C ALA A 72 -18.56 -10.57 12.26
N MET A 73 -19.88 -10.51 12.04
CA MET A 73 -20.55 -9.36 11.42
C MET A 73 -20.58 -8.15 12.35
N SER A 74 -20.73 -8.34 13.66
CA SER A 74 -20.70 -7.23 14.63
C SER A 74 -19.36 -6.48 14.63
N PHE A 75 -18.25 -7.20 14.42
CA PHE A 75 -16.91 -6.61 14.27
C PHE A 75 -16.73 -5.97 12.90
N SER A 76 -17.19 -6.66 11.85
CA SER A 76 -17.09 -6.19 10.46
C SER A 76 -17.87 -4.89 10.26
N ALA A 77 -19.10 -4.79 10.77
CA ALA A 77 -19.93 -3.60 10.67
C ALA A 77 -19.31 -2.36 11.35
N LYS A 78 -18.58 -2.55 12.46
CA LYS A 78 -17.88 -1.45 13.15
C LYS A 78 -16.63 -0.97 12.39
N THR A 79 -16.03 -1.87 11.60
CA THR A 79 -14.76 -1.62 10.91
C THR A 79 -14.97 -1.17 9.46
N MET A 80 -15.98 -1.73 8.78
CA MET A 80 -16.43 -1.37 7.44
C MET A 80 -17.27 -0.08 7.45
N THR A 81 -16.74 0.98 8.04
CA THR A 81 -17.31 2.33 7.90
C THR A 81 -16.56 3.08 6.80
N PRO A 82 -17.12 4.12 6.15
CA PRO A 82 -16.41 4.87 5.13
C PRO A 82 -15.04 5.39 5.60
N ILE A 83 -14.95 5.83 6.87
CA ILE A 83 -13.69 6.28 7.48
C ILE A 83 -12.76 5.09 7.76
N GLY A 84 -13.29 4.00 8.32
CA GLY A 84 -12.51 2.79 8.59
C GLY A 84 -11.91 2.19 7.32
N LEU A 85 -12.71 2.07 6.26
CA LEU A 85 -12.28 1.60 4.95
C LEU A 85 -11.23 2.52 4.32
N ALA A 86 -11.38 3.84 4.45
CA ALA A 86 -10.38 4.79 3.99
C ALA A 86 -9.03 4.59 4.70
N ILE A 87 -9.04 4.48 6.03
CA ILE A 87 -7.82 4.23 6.82
C ILE A 87 -7.19 2.87 6.47
N ILE A 88 -8.00 1.81 6.40
CA ILE A 88 -7.52 0.47 6.06
C ILE A 88 -6.94 0.46 4.65
N SER A 89 -7.64 1.03 3.67
CA SER A 89 -7.15 1.10 2.29
C SER A 89 -5.82 1.85 2.18
N MET A 90 -5.65 2.94 2.94
CA MET A 90 -4.40 3.70 3.02
C MET A 90 -3.25 2.83 3.55
N LEU A 91 -3.48 2.17 4.68
CA LEU A 91 -2.48 1.33 5.34
C LEU A 91 -2.11 0.12 4.48
N SER A 92 -3.11 -0.56 3.90
CA SER A 92 -2.90 -1.67 2.97
C SER A 92 -2.12 -1.22 1.74
N LEU A 93 -2.50 -0.11 1.10
CA LEU A 93 -1.80 0.37 -0.09
C LEU A 93 -0.38 0.82 0.23
N THR A 94 -0.15 1.48 1.36
CA THR A 94 1.19 1.88 1.80
C THR A 94 2.05 0.64 2.08
N PHE A 95 1.50 -0.36 2.76
CA PHE A 95 2.19 -1.61 3.07
C PHE A 95 2.55 -2.40 1.79
N TYR A 96 1.58 -2.66 0.92
CA TYR A 96 1.82 -3.35 -0.36
C TYR A 96 2.72 -2.53 -1.29
N GLY A 97 2.51 -1.21 -1.38
CA GLY A 97 3.35 -0.31 -2.16
C GLY A 97 4.80 -0.31 -1.69
N THR A 98 5.03 -0.44 -0.38
CA THR A 98 6.38 -0.60 0.19
C THR A 98 6.98 -1.97 -0.17
N ILE A 99 6.19 -3.05 -0.15
CA ILE A 99 6.63 -4.39 -0.62
C ILE A 99 7.01 -4.35 -2.10
N PHE A 100 6.18 -3.75 -2.96
CA PHE A 100 6.51 -3.59 -4.38
C PHE A 100 7.74 -2.70 -4.60
N SER A 101 7.90 -1.63 -3.81
CA SER A 101 9.12 -0.80 -3.80
C SER A 101 10.35 -1.63 -3.41
N LEU A 102 10.23 -2.51 -2.41
CA LEU A 102 11.30 -3.43 -2.01
C LEU A 102 11.69 -4.37 -3.16
N ILE A 103 10.71 -5.03 -3.77
CA ILE A 103 10.94 -5.95 -4.89
C ILE A 103 11.59 -5.23 -6.07
N THR A 104 11.02 -4.10 -6.51
CA THR A 104 11.55 -3.33 -7.65
C THR A 104 12.94 -2.75 -7.37
N SER A 105 13.24 -2.36 -6.12
CA SER A 105 14.57 -1.87 -5.74
C SER A 105 15.66 -2.95 -5.82
N ILE A 106 15.32 -4.22 -5.58
CA ILE A 106 16.24 -5.35 -5.72
C ILE A 106 16.60 -5.55 -7.20
N PHE A 107 15.62 -5.45 -8.10
CA PHE A 107 15.83 -5.62 -9.54
C PHE A 107 16.45 -4.38 -10.22
N THR A 108 16.22 -3.19 -9.66
CA THR A 108 16.82 -1.92 -10.16
C THR A 108 18.23 -1.71 -9.61
N LYS A 109 18.73 -2.61 -8.74
CA LYS A 109 20.11 -2.59 -8.26
C LYS A 109 21.07 -2.74 -9.45
N LYS A 110 21.66 -1.63 -9.88
CA LYS A 110 22.85 -1.63 -10.74
C LYS A 110 24.06 -1.55 -9.82
N GLU A 111 24.77 -2.67 -9.67
CA GLU A 111 26.07 -2.64 -8.98
C GLU A 111 27.04 -1.79 -9.79
N ASP A 112 27.77 -0.92 -9.09
CA ASP A 112 28.87 -0.18 -9.67
C ASP A 112 30.05 -1.13 -9.88
N THR A 113 30.23 -1.62 -11.10
CA THR A 113 31.46 -2.32 -11.50
C THR A 113 32.44 -1.39 -12.21
N SER A 114 32.33 -0.07 -12.02
CA SER A 114 33.26 0.88 -12.63
C SER A 114 34.65 0.78 -11.99
N PHE A 115 35.66 0.98 -12.82
CA PHE A 115 37.07 0.84 -12.49
C PHE A 115 37.50 1.71 -11.28
N ASP A 116 36.88 2.88 -11.12
CA ASP A 116 37.14 3.84 -10.04
C ASP A 116 36.74 3.29 -8.66
N ALA A 117 35.75 2.39 -8.58
CA ALA A 117 35.33 1.75 -7.33
C ALA A 117 36.28 0.60 -6.91
N ALA A 118 36.99 0.00 -7.87
CA ALA A 118 37.90 -1.12 -7.63
C ALA A 118 39.33 -0.65 -7.24
N PHE A 119 39.71 0.57 -7.61
CA PHE A 119 41.01 1.16 -7.30
C PHE A 119 40.85 2.62 -6.85
N PRO A 120 40.58 2.87 -5.56
CA PRO A 120 40.56 4.23 -5.04
C PRO A 120 41.96 4.83 -5.12
N GLU A 121 42.14 5.91 -5.89
CA GLU A 121 43.38 6.71 -5.84
C GLU A 121 43.44 7.44 -4.48
N ASN A 122 44.51 7.17 -3.73
CA ASN A 122 44.77 7.73 -2.40
C ASN A 122 45.21 9.19 -2.46
#